data_AF-H1FZ51-F1
#
_entry.id   AF-H1FZ51-F1
#
_cell.length_a   1.000
_cell.length_b   1.000
_cell.length_c   1.000
_cell.angle_alpha   90.00
_cell.angle_beta   90.00
_cell.angle_gamma   90.00
#
_symmetry.space_group_name_H-M   'P 1'
#
loop_
_entity.id
_entity.type
_entity.pdbx_description
1 polymer ?
#
loop_
_entity_poly.entity_id
_entity_poly.type
_entity_poly.pdbx_seq_one_letter_code
_entity_poly.pdbx_strand_id
1 'polypeptide(L)'
;MAILNNTVSNEVQTFSIGSYTFECRPYGILSLEKLYETAKQGSICQNSIDEFYKKNPKLKYYADGLLEHKQQYHVEIKDSECILYAKGQMTLSELLLVEGLAIKKPMFKDEEFESYYTLAQRKAKIDRKGLWGENIFNSCIEEMYK
;
A
#
# COMPACT_ATOMS: atom_id res chain seq x y z
N MET A 1 15.20 14.30 0.49
CA MET A 1 15.09 13.60 1.80
C MET A 1 14.02 14.29 2.63
N ALA A 2 13.15 13.53 3.29
CA ALA A 2 12.08 14.02 4.16
C ALA A 2 12.08 13.26 5.49
N ILE A 3 11.71 13.91 6.59
CA ILE A 3 11.62 13.28 7.92
C ILE A 3 10.23 12.68 8.10
N LEU A 4 10.16 11.39 8.45
CA LEU A 4 8.88 10.76 8.78
C LEU A 4 8.38 11.28 10.13
N ASN A 5 7.23 11.91 10.14
CA ASN A 5 6.59 12.39 11.37
C ASN A 5 5.71 11.30 11.98
N ASN A 6 4.93 10.60 11.16
CA ASN A 6 3.96 9.60 11.59
C ASN A 6 3.59 8.63 10.47
N THR A 7 3.21 7.40 10.82
CA THR A 7 2.59 6.44 9.91
C THR A 7 1.15 6.21 10.35
N VAL A 8 0.19 6.77 9.60
CA VAL A 8 -1.24 6.67 9.93
C VAL A 8 -1.78 5.29 9.57
N SER A 9 -1.37 4.75 8.43
CA SER A 9 -1.74 3.42 7.94
C SER A 9 -0.73 2.93 6.91
N ASN A 10 -0.98 1.77 6.30
CA ASN A 10 -0.22 1.34 5.12
C ASN A 10 -0.36 2.30 3.93
N GLU A 11 -1.47 3.02 3.86
CA GLU A 11 -1.83 3.94 2.76
C GLU A 11 -1.36 5.37 3.00
N VAL A 12 -1.21 5.81 4.26
CA VAL A 12 -0.92 7.21 4.57
C VAL A 12 0.25 7.33 5.54
N GLN A 13 1.30 8.00 5.09
CA GLN A 13 2.43 8.43 5.92
C GLN A 13 2.53 9.95 5.88
N THR A 14 2.99 10.56 6.97
CA THR A 14 3.14 12.01 7.07
C THR A 14 4.60 12.36 7.19
N PHE A 15 5.09 13.22 6.31
CA PHE A 15 6.49 13.64 6.24
C PHE A 15 6.66 15.14 6.40
N SER A 16 7.86 15.57 6.77
CA SER A 16 8.25 16.98 6.78
C SER A 16 9.56 17.25 6.01
N ILE A 17 9.61 18.40 5.35
CA ILE A 17 10.81 18.98 4.74
C ILE A 17 10.91 20.44 5.22
N GLY A 18 11.86 20.71 6.12
CA GLY A 18 11.92 22.01 6.80
C GLY A 18 10.66 22.26 7.62
N SER A 19 9.96 23.36 7.37
CA SER A 19 8.68 23.70 8.01
C SER A 19 7.45 23.13 7.30
N TYR A 20 7.60 22.57 6.10
CA TYR A 20 6.49 22.04 5.31
C TYR A 20 6.20 20.59 5.70
N THR A 21 4.92 20.29 5.94
CA THR A 21 4.42 18.93 6.22
C THR A 21 3.48 18.49 5.11
N PHE A 22 3.59 17.23 4.69
CA PHE A 22 2.73 16.66 3.65
C PHE A 22 2.36 15.22 3.96
N GLU A 23 1.20 14.82 3.44
CA GLU A 23 0.78 13.43 3.39
C GLU A 23 1.34 12.74 2.16
N CYS A 24 1.62 11.46 2.32
CA CYS A 24 2.35 10.66 1.37
C CYS A 24 1.62 9.34 1.23
N ARG A 25 1.14 9.07 0.01
CA ARG A 25 0.41 7.86 -0.36
C ARG A 25 1.25 7.02 -1.32
N PRO A 26 1.34 5.70 -1.18
CA PRO A 26 2.19 4.88 -2.04
C PRO A 26 1.87 4.99 -3.54
N TYR A 27 2.87 5.34 -4.35
CA TYR A 27 2.71 5.55 -5.79
C TYR A 27 2.37 4.26 -6.53
N GLY A 28 1.40 4.34 -7.44
CA GLY A 28 1.13 3.31 -8.46
C GLY A 28 0.37 2.08 -7.99
N ILE A 29 -0.13 2.07 -6.76
CA ILE A 29 -0.84 0.94 -6.16
C ILE A 29 -2.20 1.34 -5.57
N LEU A 30 -3.04 0.36 -5.27
CA LEU A 30 -4.27 0.50 -4.49
C LEU A 30 -4.13 -0.41 -3.27
N SER A 31 -3.97 0.20 -2.10
CA SER A 31 -3.91 -0.51 -0.82
C SER A 31 -5.27 -1.09 -0.41
N LEU A 32 -5.25 -2.02 0.55
CA LEU A 32 -6.48 -2.51 1.17
C LEU A 32 -7.28 -1.41 1.86
N GLU A 33 -6.61 -0.42 2.47
CA GLU A 33 -7.27 0.74 3.06
C GLU A 33 -8.00 1.56 2.00
N LYS A 34 -7.36 1.79 0.85
CA LYS A 34 -8.01 2.50 -0.25
C LYS A 34 -9.22 1.74 -0.79
N LEU A 35 -9.08 0.42 -0.95
CA LEU A 35 -10.18 -0.46 -1.38
C LEU A 35 -11.34 -0.42 -0.37
N TYR A 36 -11.04 -0.48 0.92
CA TYR A 36 -12.01 -0.39 2.01
C TYR A 36 -12.78 0.93 1.99
N GLU A 37 -12.08 2.06 1.84
CA GLU A 37 -12.66 3.40 1.76
C GLU A 37 -13.58 3.56 0.55
N THR A 38 -13.23 2.96 -0.58
CA THR A 38 -14.01 3.07 -1.82
C THR A 38 -15.17 2.07 -1.91
N ALA A 39 -15.12 0.98 -1.15
CA ALA A 39 -16.15 -0.04 -1.14
C ALA A 39 -17.46 0.48 -0.51
N LYS A 40 -18.59 -0.08 -0.93
CA LYS A 40 -19.88 0.29 -0.37
C LYS A 40 -19.93 -0.10 1.12
N GLN A 41 -20.49 0.78 1.95
CA GLN A 41 -20.58 0.50 3.39
C GLN A 41 -21.29 -0.83 3.68
N GLY A 42 -20.65 -1.69 4.47
CA GLY A 42 -21.14 -3.02 4.83
C GLY A 42 -21.10 -4.05 3.69
N SER A 43 -20.38 -3.77 2.61
CA SER A 43 -20.23 -4.69 1.49
C SER A 43 -19.37 -5.90 1.83
N ILE A 44 -19.36 -6.89 0.94
CA ILE A 44 -18.54 -8.09 1.10
C ILE A 44 -17.06 -7.70 1.11
N CYS A 45 -16.64 -6.74 0.26
CA CYS A 45 -15.27 -6.25 0.26
C CYS A 45 -14.84 -5.69 1.63
N GLN A 46 -15.61 -4.78 2.24
CA GLN A 46 -15.27 -4.23 3.56
C GLN A 46 -15.19 -5.32 4.64
N ASN A 47 -16.17 -6.21 4.68
CA ASN A 47 -16.21 -7.30 5.66
C ASN A 47 -15.02 -8.24 5.50
N SER A 48 -14.64 -8.59 4.26
CA SER A 48 -13.47 -9.44 3.99
C SER A 48 -12.15 -8.78 4.43
N ILE A 49 -12.00 -7.46 4.23
CA ILE A 49 -10.81 -6.72 4.70
C ILE A 49 -10.77 -6.65 6.23
N ASP A 50 -11.91 -6.39 6.87
CA ASP A 50 -12.00 -6.35 8.33
C ASP A 50 -11.67 -7.72 8.95
N GLU A 51 -12.21 -8.81 8.41
CA GLU A 51 -11.88 -10.16 8.83
C GLU A 51 -10.40 -10.49 8.63
N PHE A 52 -9.83 -10.11 7.49
CA PHE A 52 -8.42 -10.28 7.21
C PHE A 52 -7.54 -9.59 8.26
N TYR A 53 -7.82 -8.34 8.60
CA TYR A 53 -7.04 -7.60 9.60
C TYR A 53 -7.30 -8.08 11.03
N LYS A 54 -8.47 -8.63 11.34
CA LYS A 54 -8.71 -9.32 12.63
C LYS A 54 -7.81 -10.55 12.77
N LYS A 55 -7.67 -11.34 11.70
CA LYS A 55 -6.76 -12.51 11.69
C LYS A 55 -5.29 -12.10 11.65
N ASN A 56 -4.97 -11.00 10.98
CA ASN A 56 -3.61 -10.55 10.71
C ASN A 56 -3.36 -9.11 11.20
N PRO A 57 -3.44 -8.85 12.52
CA PRO A 57 -3.38 -7.48 13.06
C PRO A 57 -2.06 -6.77 12.75
N LYS A 58 -0.94 -7.50 12.67
CA LYS A 58 0.36 -6.93 12.31
C LYS A 58 0.39 -6.36 10.89
N LEU A 59 -0.38 -6.95 9.97
CA LEU A 59 -0.42 -6.49 8.58
C LEU A 59 -1.20 -5.18 8.41
N LYS A 60 -2.11 -4.87 9.34
CA LYS A 60 -2.79 -3.56 9.38
C LYS A 60 -1.82 -2.41 9.65
N TYR A 61 -0.76 -2.68 10.40
CA TYR A 61 0.26 -1.71 10.80
C TYR A 61 1.61 -2.02 10.15
N TYR A 62 1.59 -2.64 8.97
CA TYR A 62 2.81 -3.14 8.33
C TYR A 62 3.80 -2.00 8.02
N ALA A 63 3.32 -0.90 7.46
CA ALA A 63 4.16 0.27 7.18
C ALA A 63 4.72 0.90 8.47
N ASP A 64 3.95 0.92 9.56
CA ASP A 64 4.41 1.47 10.85
C ASP A 64 5.50 0.58 11.47
N GLY A 65 5.35 -0.74 11.39
CA GLY A 65 6.39 -1.67 11.84
C GLY A 65 7.65 -1.73 10.95
N LEU A 66 7.60 -1.13 9.76
CA LEU A 66 8.70 -1.06 8.81
C LEU A 66 9.46 0.28 8.89
N LEU A 67 8.75 1.37 9.19
CA LEU A 67 9.25 2.72 9.10
C LEU A 67 9.50 3.31 10.49
N GLU A 68 10.68 3.90 10.68
CA GLU A 68 11.09 4.48 11.95
C GLU A 68 10.72 5.96 12.00
N HIS A 69 10.00 6.35 13.04
CA HIS A 69 9.58 7.74 13.24
C HIS A 69 10.80 8.64 13.48
N LYS A 70 10.75 9.87 12.97
CA LYS A 70 11.83 10.87 12.99
C LYS A 70 13.07 10.49 12.16
N GLN A 71 13.05 9.38 11.43
CA GLN A 71 14.08 9.04 10.48
C GLN A 71 13.89 9.79 9.14
N GLN A 72 15.02 10.07 8.47
CA GLN A 72 15.02 10.63 7.13
C GLN A 72 14.89 9.53 6.07
N TYR A 73 13.98 9.74 5.13
CA TYR A 73 13.73 8.85 4.00
C TYR A 73 13.91 9.59 2.67
N HIS A 74 14.26 8.83 1.64
CA HIS A 74 14.13 9.31 0.28
C HIS A 74 12.67 9.17 -0.15
N VAL A 75 12.04 10.32 -0.43
CA VAL A 75 10.67 10.44 -0.90
C VAL A 75 10.67 11.30 -2.14
N GLU A 76 10.08 10.80 -3.22
CA GLU A 76 9.79 11.57 -4.43
C GLU A 76 8.27 11.67 -4.62
N ILE A 77 7.78 12.85 -4.98
CA ILE A 77 6.35 13.06 -5.21
C ILE A 77 6.08 12.95 -6.71
N LYS A 78 5.15 12.06 -7.09
CA LYS A 78 4.76 11.81 -8.48
C LYS A 78 3.25 11.59 -8.56
N ASP A 79 2.58 12.35 -9.43
CA ASP A 79 1.12 12.31 -9.62
C ASP A 79 0.30 12.45 -8.32
N SER A 80 0.77 13.30 -7.38
CA SER A 80 0.19 13.48 -6.04
C SER A 80 0.30 12.26 -5.10
N GLU A 81 1.09 11.26 -5.48
CA GLU A 81 1.48 10.13 -4.65
C GLU A 81 2.99 10.18 -4.40
N CYS A 82 3.50 9.18 -3.70
CA CYS A 82 4.87 9.12 -3.24
C CYS A 82 5.57 7.83 -3.63
N ILE A 83 6.77 7.99 -4.16
CA ILE A 83 7.79 6.96 -4.22
C ILE A 83 8.59 7.07 -2.92
N LEU A 84 8.23 6.27 -1.92
CA LEU A 84 8.92 6.20 -0.63
C LEU A 84 9.86 5.00 -0.62
N TYR A 85 11.18 5.24 -0.60
CA TYR A 85 12.19 4.19 -0.48
C TYR A 85 12.33 3.75 0.98
N ALA A 86 11.64 2.67 1.33
CA ALA A 86 11.50 2.20 2.72
C ALA A 86 12.59 1.20 3.13
N LYS A 87 13.19 0.47 2.18
CA LYS A 87 14.22 -0.54 2.48
C LYS A 87 15.27 -0.61 1.37
N GLY A 88 16.32 0.20 1.51
CA GLY A 88 17.36 0.32 0.48
C GLY A 88 16.76 0.89 -0.80
N GLN A 89 16.82 0.14 -1.89
CA GLN A 89 16.22 0.51 -3.19
C GLN A 89 14.74 0.11 -3.31
N MET A 90 14.20 -0.67 -2.37
CA MET A 90 12.79 -1.08 -2.44
C MET A 90 11.87 0.01 -1.90
N THR A 91 10.84 0.31 -2.69
CA THR A 91 9.78 1.25 -2.33
C THR A 91 8.77 0.62 -1.37
N LEU A 92 8.06 1.45 -0.60
CA LEU A 92 6.94 1.00 0.23
C LEU A 92 5.87 0.32 -0.64
N SER A 93 5.58 0.86 -1.83
CA SER A 93 4.66 0.25 -2.79
C SER A 93 5.04 -1.19 -3.14
N GLU A 94 6.30 -1.45 -3.47
CA GLU A 94 6.78 -2.82 -3.72
C GLU A 94 6.59 -3.74 -2.51
N LEU A 95 6.93 -3.25 -1.31
CA LEU A 95 6.83 -4.04 -0.09
C LEU A 95 5.37 -4.38 0.23
N LEU A 96 4.44 -3.45 0.04
CA LEU A 96 3.00 -3.68 0.18
C LEU A 96 2.47 -4.68 -0.85
N LEU A 97 2.94 -4.59 -2.11
CA LEU A 97 2.59 -5.56 -3.15
C LEU A 97 3.10 -6.96 -2.81
N VAL A 98 4.33 -7.10 -2.28
CA VAL A 98 4.92 -8.40 -1.87
C VAL A 98 4.12 -9.04 -0.74
N GLU A 99 3.61 -8.26 0.22
CA GLU A 99 2.79 -8.78 1.31
C GLU A 99 1.31 -8.97 0.94
N GLY A 100 0.93 -8.64 -0.30
CA GLY A 100 -0.46 -8.73 -0.75
C GLY A 100 -1.38 -7.76 -0.02
N LEU A 101 -0.86 -6.62 0.43
CA LEU A 101 -1.60 -5.52 1.08
C LEU A 101 -2.03 -4.44 0.10
N ALA A 102 -1.68 -4.61 -1.18
CA ALA A 102 -2.07 -3.73 -2.25
C ALA A 102 -2.14 -4.49 -3.57
N ILE A 103 -2.81 -3.89 -4.55
CA ILE A 103 -2.75 -4.28 -5.96
C ILE A 103 -2.10 -3.18 -6.79
N LYS A 104 -1.40 -3.56 -7.85
CA LYS A 104 -0.90 -2.60 -8.84
C LYS A 104 -2.10 -1.97 -9.56
N LYS A 105 -2.08 -0.66 -9.77
CA LYS A 105 -3.14 0.01 -10.55
C LYS A 105 -3.24 -0.60 -11.96
N PRO A 106 -4.45 -0.88 -12.49
CA PRO A 106 -4.61 -1.58 -13.78
C PRO A 106 -3.95 -0.92 -15.00
N MET A 107 -3.82 0.41 -15.00
CA MET A 107 -3.20 1.18 -16.09
C MET A 107 -1.85 1.78 -15.71
N PHE A 108 -1.21 1.26 -14.66
CA PHE A 108 0.14 1.66 -14.31
C PHE A 108 1.11 1.26 -15.41
N LYS A 109 1.89 2.23 -15.91
CA LYS A 109 2.83 2.06 -17.04
C LYS A 109 4.12 2.86 -16.85
N ASP A 110 4.51 3.07 -15.61
CA ASP A 110 5.76 3.75 -15.31
C ASP A 110 6.95 2.85 -15.67
N GLU A 111 7.80 3.28 -16.60
CA GLU A 111 8.90 2.45 -17.13
C GLU A 111 9.87 1.98 -16.03
N GLU A 112 10.08 2.77 -14.98
CA GLU A 112 10.97 2.44 -13.88
C GLU A 112 10.35 1.37 -12.98
N PHE A 113 9.08 1.55 -12.58
CA PHE A 113 8.46 0.75 -11.53
C PHE A 113 7.60 -0.42 -12.03
N GLU A 114 7.17 -0.41 -13.29
CA GLU A 114 6.21 -1.37 -13.84
C GLU A 114 6.68 -2.83 -13.68
N SER A 115 7.95 -3.09 -13.97
CA SER A 115 8.54 -4.43 -13.88
C SER A 115 8.62 -4.90 -12.41
N TYR A 116 9.09 -4.05 -11.50
CA TYR A 116 9.21 -4.34 -10.07
C TYR A 116 7.85 -4.61 -9.45
N TYR A 117 6.85 -3.77 -9.72
CA TYR A 117 5.51 -3.92 -9.16
C TYR A 117 4.82 -5.18 -9.67
N THR A 118 5.02 -5.50 -10.96
CA THR A 118 4.49 -6.73 -11.56
C THR A 118 5.11 -7.97 -10.91
N LEU A 119 6.42 -7.98 -10.68
CA LEU A 119 7.12 -9.08 -10.00
C LEU A 119 6.68 -9.21 -8.54
N ALA A 120 6.61 -8.10 -7.80
CA ALA A 120 6.16 -8.05 -6.41
C ALA A 120 4.75 -8.64 -6.25
N GLN A 121 3.80 -8.19 -7.07
CA GLN A 121 2.43 -8.67 -7.05
C GLN A 121 2.34 -10.16 -7.46
N ARG A 122 3.11 -10.58 -8.47
CA ARG A 122 3.16 -11.98 -8.89
C ARG A 122 3.66 -12.88 -7.77
N LYS A 123 4.67 -12.43 -7.02
CA LYS A 123 5.17 -13.16 -5.85
C LYS A 123 4.08 -13.35 -4.80
N ALA A 124 3.38 -12.29 -4.42
CA ALA A 124 2.29 -12.37 -3.45
C ALA A 124 1.16 -13.33 -3.90
N LYS A 125 0.85 -13.37 -5.20
CA LYS A 125 -0.11 -14.32 -5.78
C LYS A 125 0.33 -15.77 -5.63
N ILE A 126 1.59 -16.07 -5.99
CA ILE A 126 2.16 -17.42 -5.91
C ILE A 126 2.20 -17.89 -4.45
N ASP A 127 2.65 -17.00 -3.55
CA ASP A 127 2.79 -17.28 -2.12
C ASP A 127 1.45 -17.20 -1.37
N ARG A 128 0.35 -16.87 -2.06
CA ARG A 128 -1.01 -16.67 -1.49
C ARG A 128 -1.02 -15.73 -0.28
N LYS A 129 -0.26 -14.64 -0.36
CA LYS A 129 -0.18 -13.63 0.71
C LYS A 129 -1.33 -12.62 0.68
N GLY A 130 -1.69 -12.11 1.85
CA GLY A 130 -2.65 -11.02 2.01
C GLY A 130 -3.96 -11.27 1.25
N LEU A 131 -4.30 -10.33 0.37
CA LEU A 131 -5.54 -10.36 -0.42
C LEU A 131 -5.68 -11.56 -1.37
N TRP A 132 -4.58 -12.25 -1.69
CA TRP A 132 -4.57 -13.43 -2.54
C TRP A 132 -4.85 -14.73 -1.78
N GLY A 133 -4.65 -14.74 -0.46
CA GLY A 133 -4.90 -15.91 0.40
C GLY A 133 -6.34 -15.99 0.91
N GLU A 134 -7.02 -14.85 1.05
CA GLU A 134 -8.31 -14.73 1.75
C GLU A 134 -9.47 -14.31 0.81
N ASN A 135 -9.34 -14.53 -0.51
CA ASN A 135 -10.33 -14.17 -1.54
C ASN A 135 -10.77 -12.69 -1.58
N ILE A 136 -10.10 -11.79 -0.84
CA ILE A 136 -10.39 -10.35 -0.81
C ILE A 136 -10.34 -9.76 -2.22
N PHE A 137 -9.40 -10.20 -3.04
CA PHE A 137 -9.28 -9.74 -4.43
C PHE A 137 -10.59 -9.86 -5.20
N ASN A 138 -11.22 -11.04 -5.16
CA ASN A 138 -12.45 -11.29 -5.90
C ASN A 138 -13.61 -10.47 -5.31
N SER A 139 -13.74 -10.46 -3.99
CA SER A 139 -14.78 -9.69 -3.29
C SER A 139 -14.71 -8.19 -3.59
N CYS A 140 -13.51 -7.64 -3.73
CA CYS A 140 -13.30 -6.20 -3.96
C CYS A 140 -13.31 -5.82 -5.44
N ILE A 141 -12.77 -6.65 -6.34
CA ILE A 141 -12.77 -6.35 -7.78
C ILE A 141 -14.18 -6.34 -8.37
N GLU A 142 -15.07 -7.24 -7.93
CA GLU A 142 -16.46 -7.24 -8.40
C GLU A 142 -17.20 -5.92 -8.10
N GLU A 143 -16.77 -5.19 -7.07
CA GLU A 143 -17.35 -3.90 -6.69
C GLU A 143 -16.71 -2.72 -7.43
N MET A 144 -15.46 -2.85 -7.89
CA MET A 144 -14.76 -1.78 -8.62
C MET A 144 -15.22 -1.61 -10.08
N TYR A 145 -15.84 -2.64 -10.66
CA TYR A 145 -16.30 -2.65 -12.06
C TYR A 145 -17.83 -2.65 -12.20
N LYS A 146 -18.56 -2.33 -11.13
CA LYS A 146 -20.02 -2.09 -11.13
C LYS A 146 -20.32 -0.60 -11.00
#